data_AF-A0A2G6F2R5-F1
#
_entry.id   AF-A0A2G6F2R5-F1
#
_cell.length_a   1.000
_cell.length_b   1.000
_cell.length_c   1.000
_cell.angle_alpha   90.00
_cell.angle_beta   90.00
_cell.angle_gamma   90.00
#
_symmetry.space_group_name_H-M   'P 1'
#
loop_
_entity.id
_entity.type
_entity.pdbx_description
1 polymer ?
#
loop_
_entity_poly.entity_id
_entity_poly.type
_entity_poly.pdbx_seq_one_letter_code
_entity_poly.pdbx_strand_id
1 'polypeptide(L)'
;AFPESDLFFNLDKQGVLQEHSLLHNPVKELPELKRECQFCETVLAYQLPDNSVVYLPDDNQPSIILKKSHVDVPESEIKAKHWLSALAMQGQWMSQVLHPETSDKEWLTMVKYSFISQVMTPVTSYLVVENDAQKAILKKKQAQVLSGHKSLDLDEDTRRMSEPGLVVLIVLLVIVLGLRACSNRLRGV
;
A
#
# COMPACT_ATOMS: atom_id res chain seq x y z
N ALA A 1 -6.24 -14.09 16.04
CA ALA A 1 -5.76 -12.70 16.13
C ALA A 1 -6.77 -11.83 15.40
N PHE A 2 -7.26 -10.79 16.05
CA PHE A 2 -8.17 -9.82 15.42
C PHE A 2 -7.34 -8.73 14.72
N PRO A 3 -7.79 -8.21 13.57
CA PRO A 3 -7.02 -7.24 12.79
C PRO A 3 -6.86 -5.87 13.48
N GLU A 4 -7.81 -5.48 14.34
CA GLU A 4 -7.78 -4.20 15.04
C GLU A 4 -7.76 -4.37 16.56
N SER A 5 -8.76 -5.06 17.10
CA SER A 5 -8.95 -5.22 18.54
C SER A 5 -9.86 -6.42 18.83
N ASP A 6 -9.74 -7.01 20.02
CA ASP A 6 -10.69 -7.98 20.56
C ASP A 6 -11.91 -7.32 21.23
N LEU A 7 -12.00 -5.99 21.15
CA LEU A 7 -13.07 -5.18 21.74
C LEU A 7 -14.10 -4.77 20.68
N PHE A 8 -15.37 -4.71 21.06
CA PHE A 8 -16.44 -4.12 20.25
C PHE A 8 -17.33 -3.22 21.10
N PHE A 9 -18.04 -2.31 20.44
CA PHE A 9 -18.86 -1.30 21.09
C PHE A 9 -20.33 -1.46 20.71
N ASN A 10 -21.22 -1.32 21.69
CA ASN A 10 -22.65 -1.27 21.51
C ASN A 10 -23.16 0.12 21.89
N LEU A 11 -24.07 0.68 21.10
CA LEU A 11 -24.72 1.96 21.42
C LEU A 11 -26.06 1.65 22.10
N ASP A 12 -26.22 2.06 23.35
CA ASP A 12 -27.49 1.88 24.06
C ASP A 12 -28.58 2.83 23.54
N LYS A 13 -29.80 2.71 24.09
CA LYS A 13 -30.93 3.58 23.71
C LYS A 13 -30.78 5.02 24.16
N GLN A 14 -29.82 5.30 25.05
CA GLN A 14 -29.49 6.58 25.61
C GLN A 14 -28.32 7.24 24.87
N GLY A 15 -27.71 6.54 23.90
CA GLY A 15 -26.56 7.01 23.14
C GLY A 15 -25.23 6.82 23.85
N VAL A 16 -25.17 6.00 24.90
CA VAL A 16 -23.94 5.67 25.62
C VAL A 16 -23.25 4.50 24.92
N LEU A 17 -21.95 4.66 24.69
CA LEU A 17 -21.11 3.65 24.07
C LEU A 17 -20.66 2.65 25.13
N GLN A 18 -21.15 1.42 25.05
CA GLN A 18 -20.82 0.33 25.96
C GLN A 18 -19.77 -0.58 25.33
N GLU A 19 -18.73 -0.92 26.07
CA GLU A 19 -17.62 -1.75 25.57
C GLU A 19 -17.76 -3.21 26.00
N HIS A 20 -17.46 -4.13 25.08
CA HIS A 20 -17.54 -5.56 25.27
C HIS A 20 -16.29 -6.27 24.71
N SER A 21 -15.93 -7.42 25.28
CA SER A 21 -14.84 -8.26 24.76
C SER A 21 -15.39 -9.42 23.92
N LEU A 22 -14.80 -9.66 22.75
CA LEU A 22 -15.05 -10.84 21.92
C LEU A 22 -14.48 -12.12 22.54
N LEU A 23 -13.50 -12.01 23.44
CA LEU A 23 -12.81 -13.15 24.06
C LEU A 23 -13.43 -13.53 25.41
N HIS A 24 -13.89 -12.55 26.18
CA HIS A 24 -14.33 -12.75 27.56
C HIS A 24 -15.77 -12.30 27.75
N ASN A 25 -16.68 -13.28 27.66
CA ASN A 25 -18.12 -13.13 27.90
C ASN A 25 -18.74 -11.90 27.18
N PRO A 26 -18.97 -12.00 25.86
CA PRO A 26 -19.37 -10.86 25.02
C PRO A 26 -20.64 -10.14 25.44
N VAL A 27 -21.52 -10.82 26.19
CA VAL A 27 -22.78 -10.25 26.67
C VAL A 27 -22.55 -9.28 27.83
N LYS A 28 -21.45 -9.44 28.58
CA LYS A 28 -21.16 -8.62 29.75
C LYS A 28 -20.34 -7.40 29.34
N GLU A 29 -20.84 -6.23 29.73
CA GLU A 29 -20.13 -4.97 29.59
C GLU A 29 -18.84 -4.98 30.42
N LEU A 30 -17.76 -4.49 29.83
CA LEU A 30 -16.52 -4.22 30.53
C LEU A 30 -16.68 -2.96 31.39
N PRO A 31 -15.99 -2.87 32.55
CA PRO A 31 -16.01 -1.67 33.36
C PRO A 31 -15.47 -0.47 32.56
N GLU A 32 -16.13 0.69 32.68
CA GLU A 32 -15.65 1.94 32.09
C GLU A 32 -14.22 2.25 32.57
N LEU A 33 -13.25 2.04 31.68
CA LEU A 33 -11.95 2.65 31.84
C LEU A 33 -12.07 4.11 31.46
N LYS A 34 -11.70 5.01 32.38
CA LYS A 34 -11.38 6.40 32.04
C LYS A 34 -10.15 6.39 31.12
N ARG A 35 -10.38 6.20 29.83
CA ARG A 35 -9.36 6.33 28.81
C ARG A 35 -9.07 7.81 28.62
N GLU A 36 -7.80 8.12 28.36
CA GLU A 36 -7.45 9.39 27.75
C GLU A 36 -8.29 9.53 26.48
N CYS A 37 -8.89 10.69 26.31
CA CYS A 37 -9.91 10.92 25.30
C CYS A 37 -9.36 10.66 23.89
N GLN A 38 -9.80 9.57 23.26
CA GLN A 38 -9.35 9.16 21.93
C GLN A 38 -9.79 10.11 20.80
N PHE A 39 -10.75 11.00 21.06
CA PHE A 39 -11.32 11.92 20.07
C PHE A 39 -11.33 13.39 20.53
N CYS A 40 -10.41 13.76 21.43
CA CYS A 40 -10.32 15.15 21.92
C CYS A 40 -9.47 16.06 21.03
N GLU A 41 -9.15 15.62 19.81
CA GLU A 41 -8.49 16.49 18.85
C GLU A 41 -9.43 17.60 18.42
N THR A 42 -8.99 18.84 18.58
CA THR A 42 -9.70 20.00 18.09
C THR A 42 -9.57 20.06 16.57
N VAL A 43 -10.67 20.39 15.90
CA VAL A 43 -10.71 20.55 14.45
C VAL A 43 -11.19 21.94 14.08
N LEU A 44 -10.61 22.48 13.01
CA LEU A 44 -11.02 23.73 12.41
C LEU A 44 -12.00 23.44 11.27
N ALA A 45 -13.18 24.06 11.33
CA ALA A 45 -14.16 24.02 10.25
C ALA A 45 -13.86 25.10 9.22
N TYR A 46 -13.66 24.71 7.97
CA TYR A 46 -13.47 25.61 6.83
C TYR A 46 -14.66 25.50 5.88
N GLN A 47 -15.23 26.64 5.49
CA GLN A 47 -16.23 26.69 4.42
C GLN A 47 -15.55 26.80 3.05
N LEU A 48 -15.93 25.90 2.15
CA LEU A 48 -15.51 25.93 0.75
C LEU A 48 -16.45 26.82 -0.08
N PRO A 49 -16.02 27.26 -1.29
CA PRO A 49 -16.85 28.08 -2.17
C PRO A 49 -18.15 27.42 -2.67
N ASP A 50 -18.22 26.08 -2.59
CA ASP A 50 -19.41 25.29 -2.90
C ASP A 50 -20.38 25.14 -1.71
N ASN A 51 -20.13 25.89 -0.63
CA ASN A 51 -20.90 25.89 0.61
C ASN A 51 -20.81 24.58 1.41
N SER A 52 -19.85 23.70 1.09
CA SER A 52 -19.53 22.54 1.91
C SER A 52 -18.60 22.93 3.07
N VAL A 53 -18.69 22.18 4.18
CA VAL A 53 -17.84 22.35 5.35
C VAL A 53 -16.84 21.20 5.40
N VAL A 54 -15.56 21.53 5.49
CA VAL A 54 -14.47 20.57 5.66
C VAL A 54 -13.77 20.81 6.99
N TYR A 55 -13.34 19.73 7.62
CA TYR A 55 -12.69 19.76 8.93
C TYR A 55 -11.22 19.46 8.76
N LEU A 56 -10.37 20.30 9.35
CA LEU A 56 -8.92 20.13 9.40
C LEU A 56 -8.45 19.95 10.85
N PRO A 57 -7.41 19.15 11.10
CA PRO A 57 -6.78 19.09 12.41
C PRO A 57 -6.29 20.49 12.85
N ASP A 58 -6.51 20.82 14.13
CA ASP A 58 -5.99 22.04 14.76
C ASP A 58 -4.69 21.73 15.52
N ASP A 59 -3.68 21.25 14.79
CA ASP A 59 -2.41 20.75 15.35
C ASP A 59 -1.20 21.64 15.01
N ASN A 60 -1.44 22.83 14.45
CA ASN A 60 -0.43 23.75 13.90
C ASN A 60 0.43 23.16 12.76
N GLN A 61 0.03 22.04 12.14
CA GLN A 61 0.73 21.46 11.00
C GLN A 61 0.03 21.81 9.67
N PRO A 62 0.77 21.93 8.55
CA PRO A 62 0.17 22.18 7.26
C PRO A 62 -0.67 20.97 6.81
N SER A 63 -1.95 21.23 6.53
CA SER A 63 -2.88 20.23 6.00
C SER A 63 -3.34 20.60 4.59
N ILE A 64 -3.58 19.58 3.76
CA ILE A 64 -4.03 19.73 2.36
C ILE A 64 -5.34 18.99 2.19
N ILE A 65 -6.32 19.64 1.56
CA ILE A 65 -7.60 19.03 1.19
C ILE A 65 -7.73 18.97 -0.32
N LEU A 66 -8.16 17.83 -0.82
CA LEU A 66 -8.55 17.67 -2.21
C LEU A 66 -9.95 18.21 -2.43
N LYS A 67 -10.10 19.16 -3.36
CA LYS A 67 -11.42 19.67 -3.79
C LYS A 67 -12.20 18.67 -4.65
N LYS A 68 -11.49 17.70 -5.25
CA LYS A 68 -12.03 16.66 -6.11
C LYS A 68 -11.35 15.35 -5.75
N SER A 69 -12.09 14.24 -5.78
CA SER A 69 -11.52 12.93 -5.47
C SER A 69 -10.48 12.49 -6.50
N HIS A 70 -10.70 12.84 -7.77
CA HIS A 70 -9.75 12.64 -8.86
C HIS A 70 -9.06 13.95 -9.25
N VAL A 71 -7.73 13.94 -9.23
CA VAL A 71 -6.89 15.07 -9.64
C VAL A 71 -6.04 14.65 -10.83
N ASP A 72 -6.38 15.18 -12.01
CA ASP A 72 -5.56 15.06 -13.22
C ASP A 72 -4.71 16.32 -13.36
N VAL A 73 -3.39 16.14 -13.42
CA VAL A 73 -2.42 17.23 -13.55
C VAL A 73 -1.75 17.10 -14.91
N PRO A 74 -1.95 18.04 -15.83
CA PRO A 74 -1.31 17.98 -17.13
C PRO A 74 0.20 18.24 -16.99
N GLU A 75 0.99 17.55 -17.81
CA GLU A 75 2.45 17.65 -17.78
C GLU A 75 2.97 19.08 -17.96
N SER A 76 2.25 19.92 -18.70
CA SER A 76 2.58 21.34 -18.92
C SER A 76 2.59 22.18 -17.64
N GLU A 77 1.91 21.73 -16.57
CA GLU A 77 1.88 22.41 -15.27
C GLU A 77 3.05 22.00 -14.37
N ILE A 78 3.75 20.92 -14.72
CA ILE A 78 4.90 20.43 -13.97
C ILE A 78 6.17 21.14 -14.44
N LYS A 79 6.75 21.95 -13.55
CA LYS A 79 7.96 22.72 -13.80
C LYS A 79 9.06 22.26 -12.84
N ALA A 80 10.30 22.28 -13.34
CA ALA A 80 11.47 21.97 -12.52
C ALA A 80 11.60 22.95 -11.34
N LYS A 81 11.84 22.41 -10.14
CA LYS A 81 12.10 23.18 -8.91
C LYS A 81 10.99 24.17 -8.54
N HIS A 82 9.74 23.85 -8.86
CA HIS A 82 8.60 24.74 -8.63
C HIS A 82 7.67 24.21 -7.54
N TRP A 83 7.41 25.03 -6.51
CA TRP A 83 6.57 24.64 -5.36
C TRP A 83 5.16 24.18 -5.76
N LEU A 84 4.49 24.90 -6.67
CA LEU A 84 3.14 24.51 -7.11
C LEU A 84 3.13 23.15 -7.81
N SER A 85 4.24 22.75 -8.46
CA SER A 85 4.33 21.42 -9.07
C SER A 85 4.44 20.34 -8.00
N ALA A 86 5.18 20.58 -6.92
CA ALA A 86 5.22 19.69 -5.76
C ALA A 86 3.83 19.55 -5.10
N LEU A 87 3.10 20.66 -4.95
CA LEU A 87 1.74 20.65 -4.39
C LEU A 87 0.76 19.87 -5.29
N ALA A 88 0.84 20.07 -6.61
CA ALA A 88 0.01 19.32 -7.56
C ALA A 88 0.31 17.81 -7.52
N MET A 89 1.59 17.44 -7.45
CA MET A 89 2.03 16.05 -7.31
C MET A 89 1.59 15.43 -5.97
N GLN A 90 1.61 16.19 -4.88
CA GLN A 90 1.04 15.74 -3.60
C GLN A 90 -0.47 15.50 -3.71
N GLY A 91 -1.19 16.38 -4.41
CA GLY A 91 -2.61 16.20 -4.69
C GLY A 91 -2.89 14.94 -5.50
N GLN A 92 -2.08 14.67 -6.53
CA GLN A 92 -2.16 13.45 -7.32
C GLN A 92 -1.88 12.19 -6.48
N TRP A 93 -0.90 12.24 -5.57
CA TRP A 93 -0.64 11.15 -4.61
C TRP A 93 -1.84 10.88 -3.71
N MET A 94 -2.40 11.92 -3.08
CA MET A 94 -3.58 11.78 -2.23
C MET A 94 -4.77 11.21 -3.01
N SER A 95 -4.94 11.61 -4.27
CA SER A 95 -5.98 11.07 -5.16
C SER A 95 -5.79 9.58 -5.43
N GLN A 96 -4.56 9.13 -5.68
CA GLN A 96 -4.25 7.70 -5.86
C GLN A 96 -4.51 6.86 -4.60
N VAL A 97 -4.22 7.41 -3.41
CA VAL A 97 -4.50 6.71 -2.14
C VAL A 97 -6.00 6.47 -1.97
N LEU A 98 -6.85 7.41 -2.42
CA LEU A 98 -8.30 7.27 -2.40
C LEU A 98 -8.83 6.37 -3.53
N HIS A 99 -8.12 6.31 -4.66
CA HIS A 99 -8.52 5.59 -5.88
C HIS A 99 -7.43 4.62 -6.36
N PRO A 100 -7.13 3.57 -5.58
CA PRO A 100 -6.07 2.62 -5.89
C PRO A 100 -6.30 1.86 -7.22
N GLU A 101 -7.54 1.77 -7.69
CA GLU A 101 -7.91 1.19 -8.99
C GLU A 101 -7.24 1.88 -10.18
N THR A 102 -6.80 3.14 -10.02
CA THR A 102 -6.09 3.91 -11.06
C THR A 102 -4.57 3.86 -10.95
N SER A 103 -4.04 3.15 -9.94
CA SER A 103 -2.62 3.21 -9.56
C SER A 103 -1.65 2.85 -10.69
N ASP A 104 -1.97 1.86 -11.52
CA ASP A 104 -1.08 1.43 -12.60
C ASP A 104 -0.83 2.53 -13.63
N LYS A 105 -1.88 3.25 -14.02
CA LYS A 105 -1.80 4.38 -14.97
C LYS A 105 -1.09 5.57 -14.33
N GLU A 106 -1.49 5.92 -13.12
CA GLU A 106 -1.05 7.14 -12.46
C GLU A 106 0.37 7.03 -11.88
N TRP A 107 0.85 5.81 -11.58
CA TRP A 107 2.21 5.58 -11.10
C TRP A 107 3.28 6.03 -12.10
N LEU A 108 3.12 5.69 -13.38
CA LEU A 108 4.09 6.07 -14.41
C LEU A 108 4.16 7.59 -14.59
N THR A 109 2.99 8.25 -14.53
CA THR A 109 2.88 9.71 -14.52
C THR A 109 3.63 10.32 -13.33
N MET A 110 3.45 9.76 -12.12
CA MET A 110 4.11 10.25 -10.91
C MET A 110 5.64 10.11 -10.97
N VAL A 111 6.13 8.99 -11.51
CA VAL A 111 7.57 8.77 -11.75
C VAL A 111 8.09 9.80 -12.75
N LYS A 112 7.40 10.01 -13.87
CA LYS A 112 7.76 11.01 -14.88
C LYS A 112 7.81 12.42 -14.27
N TYR A 113 6.82 12.78 -13.47
CA TYR A 113 6.73 14.09 -12.84
C TYR A 113 7.81 14.31 -11.79
N SER A 114 8.20 13.29 -11.04
CA SER A 114 9.37 13.36 -10.16
C SER A 114 10.65 13.72 -10.92
N PHE A 115 10.87 13.13 -12.09
CA PHE A 115 12.02 13.47 -12.93
C PHE A 115 11.97 14.91 -13.48
N ILE A 116 10.80 15.36 -13.96
CA ILE A 116 10.64 16.72 -14.52
C ILE A 116 10.78 17.78 -13.42
N SER A 117 10.04 17.61 -12.32
CA SER A 117 9.99 18.56 -11.21
C SER A 117 11.26 18.58 -10.37
N GLN A 118 12.05 17.51 -10.40
CA GLN A 118 13.16 17.26 -9.46
C GLN A 118 12.69 17.17 -8.00
N VAL A 119 11.46 16.70 -7.78
CA VAL A 119 10.85 16.48 -6.47
C VAL A 119 10.68 14.99 -6.24
N MET A 120 11.10 14.52 -5.06
CA MET A 120 10.92 13.12 -4.67
C MET A 120 9.45 12.86 -4.32
N THR A 121 8.90 11.79 -4.86
CA THR A 121 7.58 11.25 -4.51
C THR A 121 7.73 9.95 -3.72
N PRO A 122 6.68 9.46 -3.02
CA PRO A 122 6.71 8.19 -2.28
C PRO A 122 7.10 6.97 -3.15
N VAL A 123 6.96 7.06 -4.47
CA VAL A 123 7.26 5.99 -5.43
C VAL A 123 8.62 6.14 -6.12
N THR A 124 9.41 7.14 -5.73
CA THR A 124 10.72 7.45 -6.34
C THR A 124 11.77 7.73 -5.28
N SER A 125 13.04 7.53 -5.62
CA SER A 125 14.15 7.90 -4.75
C SER A 125 15.31 8.44 -5.57
N TYR A 126 16.07 9.38 -5.00
CA TYR A 126 17.29 9.88 -5.63
C TYR A 126 18.49 9.10 -5.11
N LEU A 127 19.23 8.51 -6.05
CA LEU A 127 20.48 7.81 -5.77
C LEU A 127 21.65 8.69 -6.22
N VAL A 128 22.64 8.84 -5.34
CA VAL A 128 23.91 9.49 -5.67
C VAL A 128 24.87 8.42 -6.19
N VAL A 129 25.43 8.65 -7.38
CA VAL A 129 26.42 7.75 -8.00
C VAL A 129 27.77 8.46 -8.12
N GLU A 130 28.84 7.70 -7.93
CA GLU A 130 30.22 8.21 -7.98
C GLU A 130 30.85 8.09 -9.38
N ASN A 131 30.40 7.12 -10.19
CA ASN A 131 31.02 6.78 -11.48
C ASN A 131 30.04 6.94 -12.65
N ASP A 132 30.51 7.50 -13.76
CA ASP A 132 29.75 7.66 -15.01
C ASP A 132 29.24 6.34 -15.61
N ALA A 133 29.97 5.23 -15.42
CA ALA A 133 29.52 3.91 -15.87
C ALA A 133 28.24 3.47 -15.14
N GLN A 134 28.15 3.72 -13.82
CA GLN A 134 26.95 3.42 -13.02
C GLN A 134 25.77 4.30 -13.44
N LYS A 135 26.05 5.58 -13.73
CA LYS A 135 25.06 6.53 -14.24
C LYS A 135 24.44 6.07 -15.56
N ALA A 136 25.24 5.55 -16.49
CA ALA A 136 24.76 5.06 -17.78
C ALA A 136 23.87 3.80 -17.64
N ILE A 137 24.25 2.87 -16.77
CA ILE A 137 23.46 1.65 -16.48
C ILE A 137 22.11 2.02 -15.86
N LEU A 138 22.10 2.92 -14.87
CA LEU A 138 20.87 3.38 -14.22
C LEU A 138 19.94 4.08 -15.21
N LYS A 139 20.46 4.92 -16.10
CA LYS A 139 19.65 5.54 -17.17
C LYS A 139 19.00 4.51 -18.09
N LYS A 140 19.72 3.44 -18.43
CA LYS A 140 19.16 2.35 -19.24
C LYS A 140 18.02 1.64 -18.50
N LYS A 141 18.18 1.38 -17.20
CA LYS A 141 17.12 0.79 -16.36
C LYS A 141 15.93 1.72 -16.17
N GLN A 142 16.16 3.02 -16.00
CA GLN A 142 15.09 4.02 -15.97
C GLN A 142 14.27 4.02 -17.27
N ALA A 143 14.94 3.96 -18.42
CA ALA A 143 14.25 3.86 -19.71
C ALA A 143 13.42 2.57 -19.82
N GLN A 144 13.94 1.44 -19.34
CA GLN A 144 13.21 0.16 -19.29
C GLN A 144 11.95 0.27 -18.42
N VAL A 145 12.06 0.89 -17.24
CA VAL A 145 10.94 1.10 -16.32
C VAL A 145 9.89 2.06 -16.89
N LEU A 146 10.31 3.12 -17.59
CA LEU A 146 9.40 4.05 -18.26
C LEU A 146 8.68 3.43 -19.47
N SER A 147 9.22 2.37 -20.07
CA SER A 147 8.55 1.60 -21.12
C SER A 147 7.73 0.43 -20.57
N GLY A 148 7.86 0.13 -19.27
CA GLY A 148 7.29 -1.06 -18.64
C GLY A 148 5.94 -0.82 -17.98
N HIS A 149 5.21 -1.91 -17.74
CA HIS A 149 3.96 -1.91 -16.99
C HIS A 149 4.20 -2.36 -15.55
N LYS A 150 3.77 -1.54 -14.58
CA LYS A 150 3.96 -1.77 -13.13
C LYS A 150 3.53 -3.17 -12.68
N SER A 151 2.42 -3.67 -13.21
CA SER A 151 1.84 -4.97 -12.87
C SER A 151 2.50 -6.18 -13.56
N LEU A 152 3.35 -5.95 -14.56
CA LEU A 152 3.98 -7.02 -15.36
C LEU A 152 5.50 -7.11 -15.18
N ASP A 153 6.17 -5.98 -14.92
CA ASP A 153 7.65 -5.89 -14.97
C ASP A 153 8.33 -5.88 -13.59
N LEU A 154 7.57 -5.97 -12.49
CA LEU A 154 8.15 -6.09 -11.14
C LEU A 154 8.69 -7.49 -10.83
N ASP A 155 8.72 -8.38 -11.82
CA ASP A 155 9.04 -9.80 -11.66
C ASP A 155 10.25 -10.27 -12.47
N GLU A 156 11.10 -9.37 -13.00
CA GLU A 156 12.32 -9.80 -13.73
C GLU A 156 13.35 -10.55 -12.85
N ASP A 157 13.14 -10.62 -11.53
CA ASP A 157 13.88 -11.48 -10.60
C ASP A 157 13.01 -12.50 -9.87
N THR A 158 11.79 -12.83 -10.35
CA THR A 158 11.30 -14.18 -10.05
C THR A 158 12.12 -15.15 -10.88
N ARG A 159 13.19 -15.63 -10.24
CA ARG A 159 13.58 -17.02 -10.45
C ARG A 159 12.31 -17.85 -10.31
N ARG A 160 11.69 -18.17 -11.46
CA ARG A 160 10.73 -19.25 -11.59
C ARG A 160 11.44 -20.43 -10.94
N MET A 161 11.01 -20.83 -9.74
CA MET A 161 11.52 -22.05 -9.15
C MET A 161 11.34 -23.11 -10.21
N SER A 162 12.42 -23.82 -10.54
CA SER A 162 12.31 -24.96 -11.44
C SER A 162 11.37 -25.92 -10.75
N GLU A 163 10.10 -25.91 -11.17
CA GLU A 163 9.13 -26.93 -10.77
C GLU A 163 9.84 -28.28 -10.97
N PRO A 164 9.91 -29.14 -9.95
CA PRO A 164 10.60 -30.41 -10.09
C PRO A 164 10.01 -31.13 -11.29
N GLY A 165 10.84 -31.31 -12.33
CA GLY A 165 10.38 -31.82 -13.61
C GLY A 165 9.66 -33.16 -13.44
N LEU A 166 8.69 -33.43 -14.32
CA LEU A 166 7.83 -34.62 -14.29
C LEU A 166 8.61 -35.93 -14.06
N VAL A 167 9.86 -35.99 -14.54
CA VAL A 167 10.80 -37.10 -14.33
C VAL A 167 11.14 -37.34 -12.86
N VAL A 168 11.42 -36.29 -12.07
CA VAL A 168 11.73 -36.39 -10.64
C VAL A 168 10.52 -36.91 -9.86
N LEU A 169 9.33 -36.46 -10.25
CA LEU A 169 8.05 -36.89 -9.66
C LEU A 169 7.78 -38.38 -9.93
N ILE A 170 8.04 -38.85 -11.16
CA ILE A 170 7.91 -40.27 -11.52
C ILE A 170 8.92 -41.13 -10.75
N VAL A 171 10.18 -40.68 -10.65
CA VAL A 171 11.22 -41.41 -9.91
C VAL A 171 10.85 -41.58 -8.44
N LEU A 172 10.39 -40.51 -7.78
CA LEU A 172 9.91 -40.59 -6.39
C LEU A 172 8.72 -41.55 -6.25
N LEU A 173 7.78 -41.53 -7.19
CA LEU A 173 6.61 -42.41 -7.16
C LEU A 173 7.01 -43.89 -7.31
N VAL A 174 7.95 -44.20 -8.21
CA VAL A 174 8.49 -45.56 -8.37
C VAL A 174 9.22 -46.02 -7.11
N ILE A 175 10.01 -45.15 -6.47
CA ILE A 175 10.72 -45.47 -5.22
C ILE A 175 9.71 -45.77 -4.10
N VAL A 176 8.66 -44.95 -3.95
CA VAL A 176 7.63 -45.15 -2.91
C VAL A 176 6.86 -46.44 -3.14
N LEU A 177 6.49 -46.76 -4.39
CA LEU A 177 5.81 -48.01 -4.72
C LEU A 177 6.73 -49.23 -4.50
N GLY A 178 8.01 -49.12 -4.87
CA GLY A 178 9.00 -50.16 -4.64
C GLY A 178 9.24 -50.43 -3.15
N LEU A 179 9.32 -49.39 -2.32
CA LEU A 179 9.44 -49.52 -0.87
C LEU A 179 8.18 -50.14 -0.25
N ARG A 180 6.98 -49.78 -0.72
CA ARG A 180 5.72 -50.41 -0.28
C ARG A 180 5.63 -51.88 -0.68
N ALA A 181 6.01 -52.22 -1.92
CA ALA A 181 6.00 -53.59 -2.40
C ALA A 181 7.03 -54.47 -1.66
N CYS A 182 8.23 -53.94 -1.40
CA CYS A 182 9.26 -54.63 -0.63
C CYS A 182 8.85 -54.81 0.85
N SER A 183 8.28 -53.77 1.47
CA SER A 183 7.75 -53.82 2.84
C SER A 183 6.59 -54.83 3.00
N ASN A 184 5.67 -54.88 2.02
CA ASN A 184 4.60 -55.87 2.02
C ASN A 184 5.09 -57.30 1.79
N ARG A 185 6.20 -57.49 1.05
CA ARG A 185 6.82 -58.80 0.84
C ARG A 185 7.56 -59.31 2.07
N LEU A 186 8.05 -58.43 2.93
CA LEU A 186 8.70 -58.75 4.21
C LEU A 186 7.70 -58.99 5.37
N ARG A 187 6.42 -58.62 5.22
CA ARG A 187 5.34 -58.93 6.19
C ARG A 187 4.51 -60.15 5.83
N GLY A 188 4.88 -60.87 4.75
CA GLY A 188 4.20 -62.06 4.25
C GLY A 188 5.12 -63.29 4.27
N VAL A 189 5.69 -63.61 5.44
CA VAL A 189 6.12 -64.95 5.89
C VAL A 189 5.88 -65.00 7.39
#